data_AF-A0A4V1AZM7-F1
#
_entry.id   AF-A0A4V1AZM7-F1
#
_cell.length_a   1.000
_cell.length_b   1.000
_cell.length_c   1.000
_cell.angle_alpha   90.00
_cell.angle_beta   90.00
_cell.angle_gamma   90.00
#
_symmetry.space_group_name_H-M   'P 1'
#
loop_
_entity.id
_entity.type
_entity.pdbx_description
1 polymer ?
#
loop_
_entity_poly.entity_id
_entity_poly.type
_entity_poly.pdbx_seq_one_letter_code
_entity_poly.pdbx_strand_id
1 'polypeptide(L)' 'MAFTLTSQVFHEGGEIPRRYTCKGADVSPPRALSGIPVNAKSLVPIVDDPDAPDPAAPRMTWVH' A
#
# COMPACT_ATOMS: atom_id res chain seq x y z
N MET A 1 -10.51 15.40 -12.81
CA MET A 1 -9.23 15.20 -12.08
C MET A 1 -9.02 13.71 -11.89
N ALA A 2 -7.78 13.23 -11.95
CA ALA A 2 -7.47 11.83 -11.69
C ALA A 2 -7.44 11.56 -10.18
N PHE A 3 -7.86 10.36 -9.77
CA PHE A 3 -7.67 9.85 -8.41
C PHE A 3 -6.22 9.42 -8.23
N THR A 4 -5.60 9.81 -7.11
CA THR A 4 -4.18 9.54 -6.84
C THR A 4 -3.98 9.10 -5.39
N LEU A 5 -3.05 8.15 -5.20
CA LEU A 5 -2.58 7.67 -3.91
C LEU A 5 -1.08 7.94 -3.79
N THR A 6 -0.66 8.55 -2.70
CA THR A 6 0.75 8.90 -2.42
C THR A 6 1.13 8.57 -0.98
N SER A 7 2.43 8.53 -0.70
CA SER A 7 2.98 8.43 0.64
C SER A 7 4.04 9.50 0.86
N GLN A 8 4.16 10.01 2.08
CA GLN A 8 5.22 10.97 2.44
C GLN A 8 6.57 10.29 2.71
N VAL A 9 6.59 8.96 2.79
CA VAL A 9 7.78 8.21 3.25
C VAL A 9 8.46 7.41 2.14
N PHE A 10 7.84 7.27 0.97
CA PHE A 10 8.44 6.75 -0.25
C PHE A 10 7.66 7.25 -1.48
N HIS A 11 8.34 7.28 -2.63
CA HIS A 11 7.73 7.55 -3.94
C HIS A 11 7.35 6.24 -4.65
N GLU A 12 6.57 6.30 -5.72
CA GLU A 12 6.23 5.13 -6.53
C GLU A 12 7.50 4.41 -7.05
N GLY A 13 7.59 3.10 -6.80
CA GLY A 13 8.78 2.29 -7.11
C GLY A 13 9.97 2.50 -6.17
N GLY A 14 9.87 3.41 -5.21
CA GLY A 14 10.90 3.63 -4.18
C GLY A 14 10.88 2.58 -3.07
N GLU A 15 11.98 2.49 -2.32
CA GLU A 15 12.11 1.55 -1.21
C GLU A 15 11.20 1.94 -0.03
N ILE A 16 10.51 0.95 0.55
CA ILE A 16 9.69 1.14 1.75
C ILE A 16 10.63 1.23 2.97
N PRO A 17 10.59 2.32 3.77
CA PRO A 17 11.48 2.47 4.91
C PRO A 17 11.30 1.35 5.93
N ARG A 18 12.42 0.87 6.50
CA ARG A 18 12.47 -0.27 7.45
C ARG A 18 11.43 -0.20 8.58
N ARG A 19 11.06 0.99 9.06
CA ARG A 19 10.01 1.17 10.08
C ARG A 19 8.70 0.49 9.71
N TYR A 20 8.33 0.48 8.44
CA TYR A 20 7.05 -0.02 7.91
C TYR A 20 7.14 -1.44 7.36
N THR A 21 8.19 -2.19 7.73
CA THR A 21 8.37 -3.60 7.35
C THR A 21 8.44 -4.47 8.60
N CYS A 22 8.40 -5.79 8.42
CA CYS A 22 8.58 -6.77 9.50
C CYS A 22 9.95 -6.68 10.21
N LYS A 23 10.92 -5.96 9.63
CA LYS A 23 12.25 -5.70 10.24
C LYS A 23 12.26 -4.44 11.12
N GLY A 24 11.13 -3.76 11.26
CA GLY A 24 10.96 -2.53 12.04
C GLY A 24 9.75 -2.62 12.95
N ALA A 25 8.88 -1.59 12.90
CA ALA A 25 7.71 -1.50 13.77
C ALA A 25 6.47 -2.21 13.19
N ASP A 26 6.55 -2.70 11.95
CA ASP A 26 5.47 -3.40 11.25
C ASP A 26 4.13 -2.64 11.26
N VAL A 27 4.21 -1.31 11.17
CA VAL A 27 3.05 -0.43 11.07
C VAL A 27 2.80 -0.04 9.62
N SER A 28 1.54 0.27 9.29
CA SER A 28 1.19 0.78 7.95
C SER A 28 1.92 2.11 7.63
N PRO A 29 2.43 2.29 6.40
CA PRO A 29 2.95 3.58 5.96
C PRO A 29 1.82 4.62 5.88
N PRO A 30 2.12 5.91 6.11
CA PRO A 30 1.16 6.99 5.90
C PRO A 30 0.74 7.05 4.42
N ARG A 31 -0.54 7.30 4.17
CA ARG A 31 -1.14 7.37 2.83
C ARG A 31 -1.91 8.68 2.68
N ALA A 32 -1.79 9.32 1.53
CA ALA A 32 -2.55 10.50 1.16
C ALA A 32 -3.30 10.25 -0.16
N LEU A 33 -4.59 10.57 -0.16
CA LEU A 33 -5.50 10.40 -1.28
C LEU A 33 -5.96 11.77 -1.78
N SER A 34 -5.99 11.95 -3.09
CA SER A 34 -6.55 13.14 -3.72
C SER A 34 -7.31 12.79 -4.99
N GLY A 35 -8.18 13.71 -5.42
CA GLY A 35 -9.01 13.49 -6.61
C GLY A 35 -10.08 12.40 -6.43
N ILE A 36 -10.56 12.19 -5.20
CA ILE A 36 -11.67 11.25 -4.93
C ILE A 36 -12.91 11.74 -5.70
N PRO A 37 -13.53 10.89 -6.54
CA PRO A 37 -14.75 11.25 -7.27
C PRO A 37 -15.87 11.67 -6.30
N VAL A 38 -16.61 12.72 -6.65
CA VAL A 38 -17.66 13.31 -5.79
C VAL A 38 -18.79 12.34 -5.43
N ASN A 39 -18.98 11.30 -6.23
CA ASN A 39 -20.01 10.28 -6.03
C ASN A 39 -19.49 9.01 -5.32
N ALA A 40 -18.20 8.94 -4.97
CA ALA A 40 -17.64 7.82 -4.23
C ALA A 40 -18.31 7.71 -2.85
N LYS A 41 -18.81 6.51 -2.51
CA LYS A 41 -19.49 6.24 -1.23
C LYS A 41 -18.56 5.65 -0.18
N SER A 42 -17.55 4.92 -0.63
CA SER A 42 -16.54 4.28 0.21
C SER A 42 -15.25 4.10 -0.60
N LEU A 43 -14.16 3.85 0.12
CA LEU A 43 -12.86 3.52 -0.45
C LEU A 43 -12.33 2.29 0.27
N VAL A 44 -11.65 1.42 -0.46
CA VAL A 44 -11.02 0.20 0.07
C VAL A 44 -9.56 0.19 -0.37
N PRO A 45 -8.59 0.20 0.56
CA PRO A 45 -7.19 0.01 0.24
C PRO A 45 -6.91 -1.49 0.04
N ILE A 46 -6.21 -1.83 -1.06
CA ILE A 46 -5.69 -3.19 -1.29
C ILE A 46 -4.18 -3.05 -1.50
N VAL A 47 -3.41 -3.82 -0.73
CA VAL A 47 -1.96 -3.94 -0.89
C VAL A 47 -1.67 -5.39 -1.19
N ASP A 48 -1.08 -5.64 -2.36
CA ASP A 48 -0.68 -6.97 -2.82
C ASP A 48 0.82 -6.99 -3.04
N ASP A 49 1.44 -8.09 -2.64
CA ASP A 49 2.84 -8.38 -2.90
C ASP A 49 2.88 -9.52 -3.94
N PRO A 50 3.03 -9.19 -5.25
CA PRO A 50 3.09 -10.19 -6.31
C PRO A 50 4.45 -10.89 -6.39
N ASP A 51 5.47 -10.40 -5.66
CA ASP A 51 6.82 -10.98 -5.64
C ASP A 51 7.08 -11.88 -4.43
N ALA A 52 6.11 -11.97 -3.51
CA ALA A 52 6.11 -12.89 -2.38
C ALA A 52 6.57 -14.30 -2.82
N PRO A 53 7.65 -14.84 -2.21
CA PRO A 53 8.37 -15.97 -2.76
C PRO A 53 7.70 -17.29 -2.47
N ASP A 54 7.65 -18.12 -3.50
CA ASP A 54 6.93 -19.36 -3.50
C ASP A 54 7.55 -20.59 -2.83
N PRO A 55 6.94 -21.23 -1.81
CA PRO A 55 7.18 -22.65 -1.58
C PRO A 55 6.48 -23.57 -2.61
N ALA A 56 5.22 -23.26 -3.01
CA ALA A 56 4.49 -23.71 -4.23
C ALA A 56 3.25 -22.85 -4.75
N ALA A 57 2.64 -21.90 -3.99
CA ALA A 57 2.24 -20.52 -4.47
C ALA A 57 1.95 -19.54 -3.28
N PRO A 58 2.65 -18.41 -2.97
CA PRO A 58 2.25 -17.51 -1.88
C PRO A 58 1.81 -16.16 -2.42
N ARG A 59 0.72 -15.70 -1.83
CA ARG A 59 0.26 -14.32 -1.99
C ARG A 59 0.05 -13.80 -0.59
N MET A 60 0.79 -12.75 -0.22
CA MET A 60 0.60 -12.06 1.06
C MET A 60 -0.35 -10.90 0.82
N THR A 61 -1.64 -11.21 0.61
CA THR A 61 -2.67 -10.18 0.46
C THR A 61 -3.02 -9.63 1.84
N TRP A 62 -2.82 -8.33 2.05
CA TRP A 62 -3.31 -7.64 3.24
C TRP A 62 -4.70 -7.08 2.95
N VAL A 63 -5.73 -7.64 3.61
CA VAL A 63 -7.10 -7.11 3.59
C VAL A 63 -7.50 -6.73 5.01
N HIS A 64 -7.70 -5.44 5.25
CA HIS A 64 -8.38 -4.90 6.43
C HIS A 64 -9.36 -3.81 6.00
#